data_AF-A0A968LJ52-F1
#
_entry.id   AF-A0A968LJ52-F1
#
_cell.length_a   1.000
_cell.length_b   1.000
_cell.length_c   1.000
_cell.angle_alpha   90.00
_cell.angle_beta   90.00
_cell.angle_gamma   90.00
#
_symmetry.space_group_name_H-M   'P 1'
#
loop_
_entity.id
_entity.type
_entity.pdbx_description
1 polymer ?
#
loop_
_entity_poly.entity_id
_entity_poly.type
_entity_poly.pdbx_seq_one_letter_code
_entity_poly.pdbx_strand_id
1 'polypeptide(L)'
;MTPKFWTAVALGSTMVVSAPVWANCIPLPVVGGSGTRITKKLSPGGTLVTGDNWNTDFVVPTDRVFSRFVVTVTPRNQGSYSLNFYLKYPDNSADRFFSREPITLEKDRPVRQVGRVRSPKDQPFQVNVFVGGFEAIGNTVQIQVDGCTR
;
A
#
# COMPACT_ATOMS: atom_id res chain seq x y z
N MET A 1 10.84 -61.26 -24.22
CA MET A 1 10.98 -60.22 -23.17
C MET A 1 11.52 -58.96 -23.81
N THR A 2 10.72 -57.89 -23.85
CA THR A 2 11.14 -56.47 -23.91
C THR A 2 9.87 -55.61 -23.88
N PRO A 3 9.62 -54.80 -22.83
CA PRO A 3 8.51 -53.86 -22.85
C PRO A 3 8.96 -52.53 -23.47
N LYS A 4 8.18 -52.02 -24.43
CA LYS A 4 8.29 -50.66 -24.96
C LYS A 4 7.63 -49.70 -23.98
N PHE A 5 8.44 -48.93 -23.26
CA PHE A 5 7.98 -47.82 -22.44
C PHE A 5 7.67 -46.62 -23.33
N TRP A 6 6.43 -46.11 -23.26
CA TRP A 6 6.05 -44.82 -23.83
C TRP A 6 6.04 -43.79 -22.70
N THR A 7 6.96 -42.84 -22.75
CA THR A 7 7.00 -41.71 -21.83
C THR A 7 6.00 -40.65 -22.31
N ALA A 8 4.89 -40.48 -21.61
CA ALA A 8 3.98 -39.37 -21.82
C ALA A 8 4.57 -38.12 -21.13
N VAL A 9 4.92 -37.10 -21.90
CA VAL A 9 5.33 -35.78 -21.39
C VAL A 9 4.07 -34.96 -21.14
N ALA A 10 3.74 -34.72 -19.87
CA ALA A 10 2.66 -33.82 -19.49
C ALA A 10 3.15 -32.36 -19.62
N LEU A 11 2.63 -31.63 -20.60
CA LEU A 11 2.82 -30.19 -20.75
C LEU A 11 1.98 -29.45 -19.69
N GLY A 12 2.61 -29.08 -18.57
CA GLY A 12 2.01 -28.21 -17.57
C GLY A 12 1.95 -26.78 -18.07
N SER A 13 0.74 -26.28 -18.37
CA SER A 13 0.52 -24.87 -18.69
C SER A 13 0.66 -24.00 -17.44
N THR A 14 1.72 -23.21 -17.38
CA THR A 14 1.89 -22.15 -16.39
C THR A 14 1.00 -20.96 -16.76
N MET A 15 -0.09 -20.76 -16.01
CA MET A 15 -0.86 -19.52 -16.10
C MET A 15 -0.04 -18.39 -15.46
N VAL A 16 0.54 -17.52 -16.28
CA VAL A 16 1.16 -16.29 -15.82
C VAL A 16 0.04 -15.30 -15.50
N VAL A 17 -0.22 -15.07 -14.21
CA VAL A 17 -1.16 -14.03 -13.77
C VAL A 17 -0.48 -12.67 -13.92
N SER A 18 -0.76 -11.97 -15.03
CA SER A 18 -0.34 -10.57 -15.21
C SER A 18 -1.21 -9.67 -14.35
N ALA A 19 -0.67 -9.14 -13.24
CA ALA A 19 -1.31 -8.05 -12.53
C ALA A 19 -1.34 -6.80 -13.44
N PRO A 20 -2.44 -6.02 -13.44
CA PRO A 20 -2.51 -4.81 -14.25
C PRO A 20 -1.44 -3.81 -13.76
N VAL A 21 -0.38 -3.64 -14.56
CA VAL A 21 0.56 -2.52 -14.40
C VAL A 21 -0.15 -1.28 -14.88
N TRP A 22 -0.36 -0.33 -13.97
CA TRP A 22 -0.88 0.97 -14.35
C TRP A 22 0.23 1.64 -15.15
N ALA A 23 0.00 1.85 -16.46
CA ALA A 23 0.95 2.56 -17.31
C ALA A 23 1.39 3.85 -16.58
N ASN A 24 2.69 4.05 -16.47
CA ASN A 24 3.34 5.21 -15.85
C ASN A 24 3.29 5.32 -14.31
N CYS A 25 3.03 4.24 -13.59
CA CYS A 25 3.17 4.22 -12.12
C CYS A 25 4.48 3.57 -11.67
N ILE A 26 5.11 4.15 -10.65
CA ILE A 26 6.25 3.54 -9.94
C ILE A 26 5.94 3.37 -8.46
N PRO A 27 6.39 2.27 -7.84
CA PRO A 27 6.21 2.06 -6.41
C PRO A 27 7.13 3.01 -5.63
N LEU A 28 6.60 3.62 -4.57
CA LEU A 28 7.32 4.60 -3.76
C LEU A 28 8.09 3.92 -2.61
N PRO A 29 9.29 4.40 -2.26
CA PRO A 29 10.07 3.84 -1.17
C PRO A 29 9.47 4.18 0.20
N VAL A 30 9.54 3.23 1.14
CA VAL A 30 9.07 3.39 2.53
C VAL A 30 10.07 4.23 3.32
N VAL A 31 9.60 5.22 4.07
CA VAL A 31 10.44 6.01 4.98
C VAL A 31 10.88 5.13 6.16
N GLY A 32 12.18 5.09 6.45
CA GLY A 32 12.72 4.33 7.58
C GLY A 32 12.72 2.81 7.41
N GLY A 33 12.41 2.31 6.21
CA GLY A 33 12.44 0.88 5.87
C GLY A 33 13.23 0.61 4.59
N SER A 34 13.27 -0.65 4.16
CA SER A 34 13.82 -1.06 2.87
C SER A 34 12.72 -1.38 1.86
N GLY A 35 12.94 -1.00 0.60
CA GLY A 35 12.02 -1.27 -0.50
C GLY A 35 10.78 -0.38 -0.53
N THR A 36 9.75 -0.84 -1.24
CA THR A 36 8.56 -0.04 -1.60
C THR A 36 7.25 -0.59 -1.05
N ARG A 37 7.34 -1.61 -0.21
CA ARG A 37 6.22 -2.32 0.38
C ARG A 37 6.59 -2.71 1.80
N ILE A 38 5.67 -2.50 2.73
CA ILE A 38 5.88 -2.86 4.14
C ILE A 38 4.76 -3.77 4.62
N THR A 39 5.12 -4.77 5.43
CA THR A 39 4.17 -5.56 6.21
C THR A 39 4.40 -5.26 7.67
N LYS A 40 3.34 -4.90 8.40
CA LYS A 40 3.44 -4.47 9.80
C LYS A 40 2.27 -4.99 10.62
N LYS A 41 2.55 -5.28 11.90
CA LYS A 41 1.55 -5.57 12.92
C LYS A 41 1.16 -4.28 13.64
N LEU A 42 -0.14 -4.03 13.77
CA LEU A 42 -0.68 -2.84 14.41
C LEU A 42 -0.53 -2.98 15.93
N SER A 43 0.16 -2.03 16.55
CA SER A 43 0.30 -1.97 18.01
C SER A 43 -0.95 -1.34 18.63
N PRO A 44 -1.15 -1.47 19.95
CA PRO A 44 -2.00 -0.55 20.68
C PRO A 44 -1.64 0.90 20.36
N GLY A 45 -2.64 1.78 20.40
CA GLY A 45 -2.43 3.22 20.35
C GLY A 45 -1.44 3.62 21.45
N GLY A 46 -0.49 4.48 21.09
CA GLY A 46 0.57 4.91 21.98
C GLY A 46 0.05 5.60 23.25
N THR A 47 0.81 5.48 24.34
CA THR A 47 0.65 6.39 25.49
C THR A 47 1.47 7.67 25.25
N LEU A 48 1.46 8.65 26.16
CA LEU A 48 2.35 9.83 26.12
C LEU A 48 3.85 9.48 25.99
N VAL A 49 4.24 8.21 26.23
CA VAL A 49 5.64 7.73 26.24
C VAL A 49 5.93 6.71 25.13
N THR A 50 4.94 5.99 24.62
CA THR A 50 5.13 4.95 23.60
C THR A 50 4.45 5.35 22.30
N GLY A 51 5.15 5.30 21.16
CA GLY A 51 4.53 5.50 19.85
C GLY A 51 3.60 4.36 19.46
N ASP A 52 2.66 4.61 18.54
CA ASP A 52 1.93 3.55 17.85
C ASP A 52 2.64 3.13 16.55
N ASN A 53 2.18 2.04 15.98
CA ASN A 53 2.58 1.57 14.66
C ASN A 53 1.45 1.76 13.64
N TRP A 54 0.71 2.88 13.68
CA TRP A 54 -0.43 3.11 12.78
C TRP A 54 -0.06 3.92 11.55
N ASN A 55 0.96 4.78 11.64
CA ASN A 55 1.43 5.61 10.52
C ASN A 55 2.51 4.90 9.68
N THR A 56 2.52 5.17 8.37
CA THR A 56 3.60 4.78 7.45
C THR A 56 3.74 5.86 6.39
N ASP A 57 4.95 6.39 6.25
CA ASP A 57 5.25 7.40 5.24
C ASP A 57 5.99 6.77 4.05
N PHE A 58 5.67 7.24 2.85
CA PHE A 58 6.33 6.88 1.59
C PHE A 58 6.91 8.15 0.98
N VAL A 59 8.19 8.11 0.61
CA VAL A 59 8.86 9.27 -0.01
C VAL A 59 8.36 9.44 -1.43
N VAL A 60 8.07 10.67 -1.83
CA VAL A 60 7.78 11.03 -3.22
C VAL A 60 9.10 11.49 -3.87
N PRO A 61 9.63 10.75 -4.86
CA PRO A 61 10.83 11.17 -5.59
C PRO A 61 10.61 12.49 -6.34
N THR A 62 11.66 13.30 -6.42
CA THR A 62 11.65 14.59 -7.13
C THR A 62 12.14 14.49 -8.59
N ASP A 63 12.50 13.28 -9.05
CA ASP A 63 12.97 13.01 -10.42
C ASP A 63 11.86 13.07 -11.47
N ARG A 64 10.59 13.14 -11.04
CA ARG A 64 9.42 13.16 -11.89
C ARG A 64 8.25 13.90 -11.26
N VAL A 65 7.35 14.36 -12.11
CA VAL A 65 6.11 15.03 -11.69
C VAL A 65 4.97 14.02 -11.71
N PHE A 66 4.39 13.76 -10.54
CA PHE A 66 3.26 12.85 -10.40
C PHE A 66 1.92 13.60 -10.52
N SER A 67 0.93 12.91 -11.07
CA SER A 67 -0.44 13.42 -11.20
C SER A 67 -1.38 12.82 -10.16
N ARG A 68 -1.08 11.62 -9.67
CA ARG A 68 -1.86 10.88 -8.68
C ARG A 68 -1.01 9.88 -7.93
N PHE A 69 -1.50 9.49 -6.76
CA PHE A 69 -0.92 8.47 -5.90
C PHE A 69 -1.97 7.40 -5.61
N VAL A 70 -1.57 6.14 -5.69
CA VAL A 70 -2.45 5.00 -5.43
C VAL A 70 -1.97 4.31 -4.17
N VAL A 71 -2.76 4.39 -3.11
CA VAL A 71 -2.51 3.66 -1.86
C VAL A 71 -3.21 2.31 -1.96
N THR A 72 -2.46 1.24 -1.68
CA THR A 72 -3.00 -0.12 -1.57
C THR A 72 -2.76 -0.64 -0.15
N VAL A 73 -3.83 -1.00 0.55
CA VAL A 73 -3.79 -1.65 1.86
C VAL A 73 -4.37 -3.06 1.72
N THR A 74 -3.57 -4.07 2.04
CA THR A 74 -4.00 -5.48 2.06
C THR A 74 -4.02 -5.99 3.50
N PRO A 75 -5.21 -6.20 4.09
CA PRO A 75 -5.33 -6.81 5.41
C PRO A 75 -4.85 -8.26 5.39
N ARG A 76 -4.09 -8.69 6.40
CA ARG A 76 -3.76 -10.11 6.61
C ARG A 76 -4.70 -10.79 7.60
N ASN A 77 -5.58 -10.01 8.20
CA ASN A 77 -6.64 -10.44 9.11
C ASN A 77 -7.93 -9.77 8.63
N GLN A 78 -9.06 -10.45 8.78
CA GLN A 78 -10.35 -9.77 8.68
C GLN A 78 -10.54 -8.96 9.97
N GLY A 79 -11.11 -7.77 9.87
CA GLY A 79 -11.31 -6.92 11.03
C GLY A 79 -11.86 -5.56 10.67
N SER A 80 -12.02 -4.74 11.70
CA SER A 80 -12.47 -3.36 11.61
C SER A 80 -11.26 -2.43 11.73
N TYR A 81 -11.12 -1.52 10.78
CA TYR A 81 -9.95 -0.66 10.64
C TYR A 81 -10.37 0.81 10.48
N SER A 82 -9.55 1.70 11.01
CA SER A 82 -9.55 3.12 10.69
C SER A 82 -8.46 3.41 9.65
N LEU A 83 -8.84 4.04 8.54
CA LEU A 83 -7.97 4.36 7.42
C LEU A 83 -8.00 5.87 7.14
N ASN A 84 -6.83 6.52 7.13
CA ASN A 84 -6.70 7.90 6.68
C ASN A 84 -5.46 8.06 5.81
N PHE A 85 -5.60 8.64 4.62
CA PHE A 85 -4.49 8.81 3.69
C PHE A 85 -4.29 10.29 3.34
N TYR A 86 -3.04 10.71 3.35
CA TYR A 86 -2.66 12.11 3.18
C TYR A 86 -1.57 12.29 2.13
N LEU A 87 -1.64 13.40 1.39
CA LEU A 87 -0.51 13.97 0.66
C LEU A 87 0.09 15.09 1.51
N LYS A 88 1.36 14.98 1.90
CA LYS A 88 2.07 15.98 2.72
C LYS A 88 2.92 16.89 1.85
N TYR A 89 2.79 18.21 2.03
CA TYR A 89 3.42 19.22 1.18
C TYR A 89 4.52 20.01 1.90
N PRO A 90 5.53 20.53 1.17
CA PRO A 90 6.64 21.27 1.78
C PRO A 90 6.23 22.54 2.56
N ASP A 91 5.04 23.08 2.30
CA ASP A 91 4.47 24.24 3.02
C ASP A 91 3.84 23.86 4.37
N ASN A 92 4.08 22.63 4.86
CA ASN A 92 3.47 22.01 6.04
C ASN A 92 1.96 21.76 5.93
N SER A 93 1.35 21.96 4.76
CA SER A 93 -0.03 21.55 4.53
C SER A 93 -0.14 20.06 4.22
N ALA A 94 -1.33 19.50 4.43
CA ALA A 94 -1.62 18.12 4.07
C ALA A 94 -3.05 17.98 3.50
N ASP A 95 -3.18 17.26 2.39
CA ASP A 95 -4.48 16.91 1.81
C ASP A 95 -4.89 15.51 2.23
N ARG A 96 -5.95 15.42 3.05
CA ARG A 96 -6.59 14.14 3.33
C ARG A 96 -7.49 13.75 2.15
N PHE A 97 -7.08 12.75 1.38
CA PHE A 97 -7.85 12.29 0.21
C PHE A 97 -8.69 11.04 0.48
N PHE A 98 -8.52 10.40 1.64
CA PHE A 98 -9.34 9.27 2.07
C PHE A 98 -9.48 9.25 3.59
N SER A 99 -10.69 8.94 4.07
CA SER A 99 -11.00 8.77 5.49
C SER A 99 -12.20 7.82 5.67
N ARG A 100 -12.00 6.76 6.45
CA ARG A 100 -13.03 5.79 6.86
C ARG A 100 -12.73 5.27 8.25
N GLU A 101 -13.65 5.48 9.18
CA GLU A 101 -13.50 5.11 10.59
C GLU A 101 -14.86 4.74 11.20
N PRO A 102 -15.07 3.49 11.65
CA PRO A 102 -14.39 2.26 11.20
C PRO A 102 -14.91 1.74 9.85
N ILE A 103 -14.14 0.88 9.19
CA ILE A 103 -14.59 0.06 8.05
C ILE A 103 -14.15 -1.40 8.22
N THR A 104 -15.06 -2.34 7.93
CA THR A 104 -14.74 -3.77 7.88
C THR A 104 -13.96 -4.09 6.61
N LEU A 105 -12.78 -4.68 6.78
CA LEU A 105 -11.96 -5.16 5.69
C LEU A 105 -11.85 -6.67 5.74
N GLU A 106 -11.99 -7.29 4.57
CA GLU A 106 -11.83 -8.74 4.40
C GLU A 106 -10.36 -9.12 4.28
N LYS A 107 -10.00 -10.27 4.85
CA LYS A 107 -8.65 -10.83 4.76
C LYS A 107 -8.22 -10.97 3.29
N ASP A 108 -7.00 -10.52 3.00
CA ASP A 108 -6.33 -10.57 1.69
C ASP A 108 -7.09 -9.85 0.55
N ARG A 109 -8.14 -9.08 0.86
CA ARG A 109 -8.87 -8.24 -0.09
C ARG A 109 -8.32 -6.80 -0.06
N PRO A 110 -7.56 -6.36 -1.07
CA PRO A 110 -6.94 -5.03 -1.04
C PRO A 110 -7.97 -3.91 -1.18
N VAL A 111 -7.79 -2.85 -0.40
CA VAL A 111 -8.44 -1.55 -0.60
C VAL A 111 -7.48 -0.66 -1.37
N ARG A 112 -7.99 -0.02 -2.43
CA ARG A 112 -7.22 0.88 -3.28
C ARG A 112 -7.87 2.25 -3.32
N GLN A 113 -7.11 3.29 -3.00
CA GLN A 113 -7.59 4.67 -2.98
C GLN A 113 -6.63 5.58 -3.73
N VAL A 114 -7.18 6.58 -4.41
CA VAL A 114 -6.42 7.45 -5.32
C VAL A 114 -6.47 8.89 -4.82
N GLY A 115 -5.31 9.43 -4.46
CA GLY A 115 -5.11 10.86 -4.21
C GLY A 115 -4.63 11.56 -5.49
N ARG A 116 -5.10 12.78 -5.75
CA ARG A 116 -4.62 13.61 -6.87
C ARG A 116 -3.90 14.83 -6.31
N VAL A 117 -2.84 15.25 -7.00
CA VAL A 117 -2.16 16.51 -6.65
C VAL A 117 -3.05 17.71 -6.99
N ARG A 118 -2.93 18.79 -6.21
CA ARG A 118 -3.63 20.07 -6.46
C ARG A 118 -3.24 20.64 -7.82
N SER A 119 -1.94 20.64 -8.13
CA SER A 119 -1.39 21.03 -9.41
C SER A 119 -0.07 20.30 -9.69
N PRO A 120 0.42 20.28 -10.94
CA PRO A 120 1.75 19.73 -11.26
C PRO A 120 2.90 20.44 -10.53
N LYS A 121 2.72 21.71 -10.13
CA LYS A 121 3.74 22.49 -9.40
C LYS A 121 3.74 22.19 -7.91
N ASP A 122 2.63 21.68 -7.39
CA ASP A 122 2.44 21.36 -5.97
C ASP A 122 2.65 19.85 -5.77
N GLN A 123 3.91 19.43 -5.76
CA GLN A 123 4.25 18.03 -5.50
C GLN A 123 4.35 17.78 -3.99
N PRO A 124 3.65 16.76 -3.45
CA PRO A 124 3.88 16.35 -2.08
C PRO A 124 5.27 15.74 -1.95
N PHE A 125 5.89 15.86 -0.78
CA PHE A 125 7.17 15.20 -0.49
C PHE A 125 6.97 13.80 0.12
N GLN A 126 5.78 13.54 0.69
CA GLN A 126 5.41 12.26 1.29
C GLN A 126 3.95 11.92 1.04
N VAL A 127 3.67 10.62 0.91
CA VAL A 127 2.32 10.05 1.08
C VAL A 127 2.28 9.36 2.44
N ASN A 128 1.40 9.81 3.31
CA ASN A 128 1.19 9.20 4.63
C ASN A 128 -0.03 8.28 4.59
N VAL A 129 0.15 7.08 5.11
CA VAL A 129 -0.89 6.05 5.21
C VAL A 129 -1.07 5.71 6.68
N PHE A 130 -2.21 6.09 7.23
CA PHE A 130 -2.67 5.67 8.55
C PHE A 130 -3.54 4.42 8.42
N VAL A 131 -3.18 3.37 9.14
CA VAL A 131 -3.98 2.15 9.32
C VAL A 131 -3.95 1.79 10.80
N GLY A 132 -5.10 1.88 11.46
CA GLY A 132 -5.18 1.71 12.92
C GLY A 132 -6.59 1.47 13.40
N GLY A 133 -6.89 1.95 14.60
CA GLY A 133 -8.16 1.74 15.29
C GLY A 133 -8.05 0.68 16.38
N PHE A 134 -8.84 0.83 17.44
CA PHE A 134 -8.79 -0.04 18.62
C PHE A 134 -9.07 -1.51 18.26
N GLU A 135 -10.05 -1.74 17.39
CA GLU A 135 -10.44 -3.07 16.91
C GLU A 135 -9.40 -3.70 15.95
N ALA A 136 -8.46 -2.90 15.44
CA ALA A 136 -7.41 -3.34 14.54
C ALA A 136 -6.12 -3.75 15.27
N ILE A 137 -6.04 -3.55 16.59
CA ILE A 137 -4.84 -3.86 17.38
C ILE A 137 -4.51 -5.35 17.25
N GLY A 138 -3.25 -5.64 16.96
CA GLY A 138 -2.75 -7.00 16.76
C GLY A 138 -2.93 -7.54 15.34
N ASN A 139 -3.73 -6.89 14.49
CA ASN A 139 -3.86 -7.27 13.09
C ASN A 139 -2.59 -6.93 12.30
N THR A 140 -2.33 -7.68 11.24
CA THR A 140 -1.24 -7.44 10.30
C THR A 140 -1.80 -6.86 9.01
N VAL A 141 -1.08 -5.88 8.43
CA VAL A 141 -1.42 -5.27 7.15
C VAL A 141 -0.19 -5.17 6.27
N GLN A 142 -0.39 -5.24 4.97
CA GLN A 142 0.62 -4.90 3.97
C GLN A 142 0.21 -3.61 3.27
N ILE A 143 1.16 -2.69 3.11
CA ILE A 143 0.93 -1.36 2.52
C ILE A 143 1.92 -1.15 1.38
N GLN A 144 1.42 -0.57 0.29
CA GLN A 144 2.21 -0.07 -0.84
C GLN A 144 1.59 1.22 -1.35
N VAL A 145 2.44 2.14 -1.82
CA VAL A 145 2.00 3.35 -2.53
C VAL A 145 2.70 3.42 -3.87
N ASP A 146 1.93 3.73 -4.91
CA ASP A 146 2.45 3.98 -6.25
C ASP A 146 2.23 5.44 -6.65
N GLY A 147 3.25 6.11 -7.17
CA GLY A 147 3.12 7.42 -7.81
C GLY A 147 2.97 7.26 -9.31
N CYS A 148 1.98 7.93 -9.91
CA CYS A 148 1.67 7.80 -11.33
C CYS A 148 1.79 9.13 -12.07
N THR A 149 2.50 9.16 -13.19
CA THR A 149 2.44 10.29 -14.12
C THR A 149 1.13 10.26 -14.90
N ARG A 150 0.83 11.36 -15.62
CA ARG A 150 -0.21 11.30 -16.66
C ARG A 150 0.22 10.41 -17.81
#